data_AF-R5B2Z7-F1
#
_entry.id   AF-R5B2Z7-F1
#
_cell.length_a   1.000
_cell.length_b   1.000
_cell.length_c   1.000
_cell.angle_alpha   90.00
_cell.angle_beta   90.00
_cell.angle_gamma   90.00
#
_symmetry.space_group_name_H-M   'P 1'
#
loop_
_entity.id
_entity.type
_entity.pdbx_description
1 polymer ?
#
loop_
_entity_poly.entity_id
_entity_poly.type
_entity_poly.pdbx_seq_one_letter_code
_entity_poly.pdbx_strand_id
1 'polypeptide(L)'
;MNYTVRHPRLQMYYDSAAMNIASLGAALSLVILSHYGFAILPIVALCIFFAFMVGYSIWFWVSKPKNVPTSNFLSNVSLYYILYALILGTLYPVSVGWCVLGLVAAIAILLIYIVKS
;
A
#
# COMPACT_ATOMS: atom_id res chain seq x y z
N MET A 1 22.95 0.12 -22.15
CA MET A 1 21.86 1.11 -22.02
C MET A 1 20.54 0.37 -22.15
N ASN A 2 19.86 0.10 -21.03
CA ASN A 2 18.60 -0.63 -21.05
C ASN A 2 17.45 0.37 -21.19
N TYR A 3 16.90 0.49 -22.40
CA TYR A 3 15.64 1.19 -22.61
C TYR A 3 14.50 0.29 -22.10
N THR A 4 14.19 0.35 -20.81
CA THR A 4 12.93 -0.18 -20.32
C THR A 4 11.82 0.67 -20.91
N VAL A 5 11.17 0.19 -21.97
CA VAL A 5 9.93 0.75 -22.50
C VAL A 5 8.86 0.58 -21.42
N ARG A 6 8.82 1.50 -20.45
CA ARG A 6 7.72 1.61 -19.51
C ARG A 6 6.67 2.49 -20.16
N HIS A 7 5.49 1.94 -20.41
CA HIS A 7 4.35 2.73 -20.87
C HIS A 7 4.08 3.85 -19.83
N PRO A 8 4.17 5.15 -20.18
CA PRO A 8 4.17 6.23 -19.19
C PRO A 8 2.96 6.22 -18.25
N ARG A 9 1.77 5.83 -18.74
CA ARG A 9 0.58 5.69 -17.89
C ARG A 9 0.67 4.53 -16.91
N LEU A 10 1.27 3.42 -17.34
CA LEU A 10 1.43 2.25 -16.49
C LEU A 10 2.45 2.55 -15.38
N GLN A 11 3.51 3.27 -15.72
CA GLN A 11 4.48 3.75 -14.75
C GLN A 11 3.83 4.71 -13.74
N MET A 12 3.05 5.69 -14.20
CA MET A 12 2.32 6.61 -13.31
C MET A 12 1.35 5.89 -12.37
N TYR A 13 0.75 4.79 -12.82
CA TYR A 13 -0.11 3.95 -11.99
C TYR A 13 0.66 3.27 -10.86
N TYR A 14 1.80 2.64 -11.16
CA TYR A 14 2.66 1.99 -10.17
C TYR A 14 3.37 2.99 -9.24
N ASP A 15 3.70 4.18 -9.74
CA ASP A 15 4.31 5.23 -8.95
C ASP A 15 3.30 6.03 -8.11
N SER A 16 2.00 5.76 -8.25
CA SER A 16 0.92 6.46 -7.54
C SER A 16 1.05 6.30 -6.03
N ALA A 17 1.08 7.43 -5.32
CA ALA A 17 1.12 7.45 -3.87
C ALA A 17 -0.11 6.76 -3.27
N ALA A 18 -1.31 7.02 -3.81
CA ALA A 18 -2.56 6.41 -3.36
C ALA A 18 -2.54 4.89 -3.45
N MET A 19 -2.10 4.36 -4.59
CA MET A 19 -2.06 2.91 -4.80
C MET A 19 -1.01 2.25 -3.91
N ASN A 20 0.16 2.88 -3.73
CA ASN A 20 1.22 2.36 -2.88
C ASN A 20 0.89 2.41 -1.38
N ILE A 21 0.16 3.44 -0.92
CA ILE A 21 -0.34 3.49 0.46
C ILE A 21 -1.37 2.39 0.69
N ALA A 22 -2.30 2.21 -0.25
CA ALA A 22 -3.35 1.21 -0.13
C ALA A 22 -2.78 -0.22 -0.15
N SER A 23 -1.79 -0.49 -1.00
CA SER A 23 -1.12 -1.79 -1.04
C SER A 23 -0.34 -2.10 0.24
N LEU A 24 0.35 -1.10 0.83
CA LEU A 24 0.99 -1.23 2.14
C LEU A 24 -0.02 -1.52 3.25
N GLY A 25 -1.15 -0.80 3.26
CA GLY A 25 -2.23 -1.02 4.23
C GLY A 25 -2.83 -2.42 4.14
N ALA A 26 -3.05 -2.93 2.93
CA ALA A 26 -3.52 -4.30 2.69
C ALA A 26 -2.47 -5.33 3.16
N ALA A 27 -1.20 -5.14 2.83
CA ALA A 27 -0.12 -6.03 3.25
C ALA A 27 0.01 -6.08 4.79
N LEU A 28 -0.03 -4.93 5.47
CA LEU A 28 -0.01 -4.86 6.93
C LEU A 28 -1.21 -5.60 7.54
N SER A 29 -2.40 -5.42 6.97
CA SER A 29 -3.61 -6.11 7.44
C SER A 29 -3.48 -7.64 7.35
N LEU A 30 -2.87 -8.15 6.26
CA LEU A 30 -2.58 -9.58 6.09
C LEU A 30 -1.54 -10.09 7.10
N VAL A 31 -0.47 -9.33 7.35
CA VAL A 31 0.55 -9.69 8.33
C VAL A 31 -0.07 -9.83 9.72
N ILE A 32 -0.93 -8.88 10.11
CA ILE A 32 -1.62 -8.91 11.40
C ILE A 32 -2.54 -10.13 11.50
N LEU A 33 -3.31 -10.42 10.45
CA LEU A 33 -4.18 -11.59 10.40
C LEU A 33 -3.39 -12.90 10.54
N SER A 34 -2.20 -12.98 9.93
CA SER A 34 -1.35 -14.17 10.00
C SER A 34 -0.74 -14.40 11.39
N HIS A 35 -0.39 -13.32 12.11
CA HIS A 35 0.30 -13.41 13.40
C HIS A 35 -0.66 -13.54 14.59
N TYR A 36 -1.83 -12.88 14.51
CA TYR A 36 -2.76 -12.76 15.63
C TYR A 36 -4.09 -13.47 15.40
N GLY A 37 -4.24 -14.17 14.27
CA GLY A 37 -5.44 -14.92 13.93
C GLY A 37 -6.63 -14.03 13.53
N PHE A 38 -7.84 -14.59 13.62
CA PHE A 38 -9.08 -13.92 13.23
C PHE A 38 -9.42 -12.76 14.19
N ALA A 39 -8.87 -11.58 13.89
CA ALA A 39 -9.29 -10.32 14.49
C ALA A 39 -10.14 -9.53 13.49
N ILE A 40 -11.26 -8.97 13.96
CA ILE A 40 -12.21 -8.23 13.10
C ILE A 40 -11.56 -7.00 12.47
N LEU A 41 -10.72 -6.29 13.23
CA LEU A 41 -10.06 -5.04 12.81
C LEU A 41 -9.20 -5.19 11.53
N PRO A 42 -8.21 -6.11 11.45
CA PRO A 42 -7.41 -6.29 10.24
C PRO A 42 -8.24 -6.80 9.06
N ILE A 43 -9.32 -7.57 9.29
CA ILE A 43 -10.20 -8.03 8.21
C ILE A 43 -10.96 -6.85 7.60
N VAL A 44 -11.55 -5.99 8.43
CA VAL A 44 -12.27 -4.80 7.96
C VAL A 44 -11.30 -3.86 7.23
N ALA A 45 -10.12 -3.62 7.79
CA ALA A 45 -9.10 -2.79 7.15
C ALA A 45 -8.65 -3.37 5.80
N LEU A 46 -8.42 -4.69 5.73
CA LEU A 46 -8.07 -5.39 4.49
C LEU A 46 -9.14 -5.18 3.41
N CYS A 47 -10.41 -5.35 3.77
CA CYS A 47 -11.54 -5.12 2.86
C CYS A 47 -11.58 -3.66 2.36
N ILE A 48 -11.36 -2.68 3.25
CA ILE A 48 -11.34 -1.25 2.87
C ILE A 48 -10.18 -0.96 1.91
N PHE A 49 -8.98 -1.45 2.21
CA PHE A 49 -7.81 -1.24 1.35
C PHE A 49 -7.99 -1.91 -0.02
N PHE A 50 -8.51 -3.14 -0.07
CA PHE A 50 -8.82 -3.80 -1.34
C PHE A 50 -9.91 -3.07 -2.13
N ALA A 51 -10.99 -2.64 -1.48
CA ALA A 51 -12.04 -1.86 -2.13
C ALA A 51 -11.48 -0.56 -2.71
N PHE A 52 -10.59 0.12 -1.99
CA PHE A 52 -9.91 1.30 -2.47
C PHE A 52 -8.97 0.99 -3.65
N MET A 53 -8.17 -0.07 -3.58
CA MET A 53 -7.31 -0.48 -4.70
C MET A 53 -8.12 -0.77 -5.96
N VAL A 54 -9.22 -1.50 -5.85
CA VAL A 54 -10.11 -1.81 -6.98
C VAL A 54 -10.75 -0.53 -7.51
N GLY A 55 -11.33 0.30 -6.64
CA GLY A 55 -11.95 1.57 -7.01
C GLY A 55 -10.96 2.52 -7.68
N TYR A 56 -9.76 2.67 -7.13
CA TYR A 56 -8.68 3.47 -7.70
C TYR A 56 -8.24 2.94 -9.06
N SER A 57 -8.12 1.62 -9.21
CA SER A 57 -7.78 0.98 -10.49
C SER A 57 -8.81 1.32 -11.56
N ILE A 58 -10.10 1.11 -11.25
CA ILE A 58 -11.20 1.42 -12.17
C ILE A 58 -11.19 2.90 -12.54
N TRP A 59 -11.10 3.79 -11.54
CA TRP A 59 -11.05 5.24 -11.77
C TRP A 59 -9.87 5.65 -12.65
N PHE A 60 -8.67 5.12 -12.40
CA PHE A 60 -7.47 5.47 -13.16
C PHE A 60 -7.60 5.07 -14.65
N TRP A 61 -8.11 3.87 -14.93
CA TRP A 61 -8.23 3.37 -16.29
C TRP A 61 -9.43 3.94 -17.06
N VAL A 62 -10.53 4.24 -16.38
CA VAL A 62 -11.74 4.83 -16.99
C VAL A 62 -11.58 6.34 -17.18
N SER A 63 -11.25 7.07 -16.11
CA SER A 63 -11.16 8.54 -16.14
C SER A 63 -9.92 9.04 -16.87
N LYS A 64 -8.91 8.17 -17.07
CA LYS A 64 -7.67 8.48 -17.77
C LYS A 64 -7.06 9.81 -17.31
N PRO A 65 -6.83 10.01 -16.00
CA PRO A 65 -6.38 11.29 -15.46
C PRO A 65 -5.08 11.72 -16.14
N LYS A 66 -4.92 13.04 -16.35
CA LYS A 66 -3.74 13.62 -17.00
C LYS A 66 -2.49 13.43 -16.14
N ASN A 67 -2.62 13.67 -14.83
CA ASN A 67 -1.57 13.51 -13.83
C ASN A 67 -2.17 12.90 -12.55
N VAL A 68 -1.34 12.16 -11.82
CA VAL A 68 -1.64 11.63 -10.48
C VAL A 68 -0.44 11.94 -9.57
N PRO A 69 -0.65 12.24 -8.28
CA PRO A 69 0.47 12.39 -7.35
C PRO A 69 1.28 11.08 -7.23
N THR A 70 2.53 11.15 -7.65
CA THR A 70 3.49 10.04 -7.54
C THR A 70 4.44 10.26 -6.38
N SER A 71 4.89 9.17 -5.76
CA SER A 71 5.88 9.23 -4.68
C SER A 71 7.00 8.24 -4.94
N ASN A 72 8.18 8.78 -5.31
CA ASN A 72 9.37 7.98 -5.54
C ASN A 72 9.80 7.20 -4.29
N PHE A 73 9.52 7.70 -3.08
CA PHE A 73 9.84 6.98 -1.85
C PHE A 73 8.98 5.73 -1.69
N LEU A 74 7.68 5.85 -1.96
CA LEU A 74 6.72 4.75 -1.85
C LEU A 74 6.78 3.77 -3.02
N SER A 75 7.23 4.23 -4.20
CA SER A 75 7.29 3.39 -5.40
C SER A 75 8.66 2.73 -5.61
N ASN A 76 9.73 3.32 -5.07
CA ASN A 76 11.09 2.79 -5.17
C ASN A 76 11.45 1.91 -3.95
N VAL A 77 10.54 1.00 -3.59
CA VAL A 77 10.82 0.00 -2.55
C VAL A 77 11.71 -1.07 -3.18
N SER A 78 12.99 -1.08 -2.80
CA SER A 78 13.93 -2.07 -3.34
C SER A 78 13.56 -3.48 -2.88
N LEU A 79 13.76 -4.47 -3.75
CA LEU A 79 13.54 -5.88 -3.40
C LEU A 79 14.33 -6.27 -2.13
N TYR A 80 15.56 -5.74 -1.98
CA TYR A 80 16.38 -5.95 -0.79
C TYR A 80 15.74 -5.40 0.48
N TYR A 81 15.07 -4.25 0.41
CA TYR A 81 14.32 -3.69 1.55
C TYR A 81 13.11 -4.56 1.89
N ILE A 82 12.39 -5.07 0.90
CA ILE A 82 11.25 -5.99 1.10
C ILE A 82 11.72 -7.28 1.77
N LEU A 83 12.82 -7.88 1.27
CA LEU A 83 13.40 -9.08 1.84
C LEU A 83 13.90 -8.84 3.27
N TYR A 84 14.57 -7.71 3.52
CA TYR A 84 15.00 -7.31 4.87
C TYR A 84 13.80 -7.19 5.83
N ALA A 85 12.73 -6.52 5.41
CA ALA A 85 11.52 -6.35 6.22
C ALA A 85 10.81 -7.69 6.49
N LEU A 86 10.73 -8.58 5.49
CA LEU A 86 10.19 -9.94 5.65
C LEU A 86 11.00 -10.75 6.66
N ILE A 87 12.33 -10.75 6.52
CA ILE A 87 13.24 -11.46 7.42
C ILE A 87 13.06 -10.95 8.85
N LEU A 88 13.12 -9.64 9.07
CA LEU A 88 12.91 -9.07 10.41
C LEU A 88 11.52 -9.35 10.97
N GLY A 89 10.47 -9.26 10.16
CA GLY A 89 9.10 -9.56 10.57
C GLY A 89 8.91 -11.01 11.01
N THR A 90 9.70 -11.95 10.45
CA THR A 90 9.69 -13.36 10.88
C THR A 90 10.56 -13.64 12.10
N LEU A 91 11.66 -12.89 12.29
CA LEU A 91 12.63 -13.12 13.36
C LEU A 91 12.21 -12.50 14.69
N TYR A 92 11.51 -11.37 14.65
CA TYR A 92 11.08 -10.65 15.85
C TYR A 92 9.56 -10.56 15.86
N PRO A 93 8.88 -11.13 16.87
CA PRO A 93 7.43 -10.96 17.00
C PRO A 93 7.16 -9.47 17.21
N VAL A 94 6.70 -8.80 16.14
CA VAL A 94 6.31 -7.39 16.19
C VAL A 94 5.11 -7.29 17.11
N SER A 95 5.21 -6.51 18.19
CA SER A 95 4.10 -6.40 19.13
C SER A 95 2.83 -5.89 18.44
N VAL A 96 1.67 -6.39 18.88
CA VAL A 96 0.34 -6.00 18.35
C VAL A 96 0.21 -4.48 18.25
N GLY A 97 0.74 -3.76 19.25
CA GLY A 97 0.67 -2.30 19.31
C GLY A 97 1.33 -1.61 18.12
N TRP A 98 2.51 -2.06 17.67
CA TRP A 98 3.19 -1.50 16.51
C TRP A 98 2.45 -1.79 15.21
N CYS A 99 1.87 -2.97 15.10
CA CYS A 99 1.03 -3.35 13.97
C CYS A 99 -0.25 -2.51 13.87
N VAL A 100 -0.97 -2.35 14.98
CA VAL A 100 -2.18 -1.52 15.05
C VAL A 100 -1.85 -0.05 14.77
N LEU A 101 -0.75 0.46 15.31
CA LEU A 101 -0.28 1.82 15.02
C LEU A 101 0.01 2.00 13.53
N GLY A 102 0.72 1.06 12.90
CA GLY A 102 1.00 1.09 11.47
C GLY A 102 -0.28 1.07 10.62
N LEU A 103 -1.27 0.26 11.01
CA LEU A 103 -2.57 0.17 10.34
C LEU A 103 -3.37 1.48 10.47
N VAL A 104 -3.45 2.05 11.67
CA VAL A 104 -4.13 3.34 11.91
C VAL A 104 -3.43 4.47 11.15
N ALA A 105 -2.10 4.48 11.14
CA ALA A 105 -1.33 5.46 10.36
C ALA A 105 -1.59 5.33 8.85
N ALA A 106 -1.65 4.11 8.31
CA ALA A 106 -1.97 3.87 6.90
C ALA A 106 -3.38 4.39 6.54
N ILE A 107 -4.37 4.14 7.39
CA ILE A 107 -5.75 4.65 7.22
C ILE A 107 -5.76 6.18 7.29
N ALA A 108 -5.10 6.77 8.29
CA ALA A 108 -5.03 8.22 8.45
C ALA A 108 -4.36 8.92 7.26
N ILE A 109 -3.25 8.37 6.77
CA ILE A 109 -2.55 8.89 5.59
C ILE A 109 -3.44 8.77 4.35
N LEU A 110 -4.14 7.65 4.17
CA LEU A 110 -5.09 7.47 3.08
C LEU A 110 -6.22 8.52 3.13
N LEU A 111 -6.79 8.76 4.31
CA LEU A 111 -7.84 9.77 4.49
C LEU A 111 -7.33 11.19 4.23
N ILE A 112 -6.15 11.55 4.75
CA ILE A 112 -5.51 12.84 4.47
C ILE A 112 -5.29 13.01 2.96
N TYR A 113 -4.85 11.94 2.29
CA TYR A 113 -4.64 11.97 0.86
C TYR A 113 -5.95 12.20 0.09
N ILE A 114 -7.03 11.50 0.45
CA ILE A 114 -8.36 11.68 -0.16
C ILE A 114 -8.89 13.10 0.07
N VAL A 115 -8.74 13.66 1.27
CA VAL A 115 -9.25 15.01 1.61
C VAL A 115 -8.45 16.13 0.94
N LYS A 116 -7.15 15.94 0.74
CA LYS A 116 -6.27 16.94 0.12
C LYS A 116 -6.26 16.90 -1.41
N SER A 117 -6.73 15.79 -2.02
CA SER A 117 -6.82 15.61 -3.47
C SER A 117 -8.03 16.32 -4.07
#